data_AF-A0A9D5QVK6-F1
#
_entry.id   AF-A0A9D5QVK6-F1
#
_cell.length_a   1.000
_cell.length_b   1.000
_cell.length_c   1.000
_cell.angle_alpha   90.00
_cell.angle_beta   90.00
_cell.angle_gamma   90.00
#
_symmetry.space_group_name_H-M   'P 1'
#
loop_
_entity.id
_entity.type
_entity.pdbx_description
1 polymer ?
#
loop_
_entity_poly.entity_id
_entity_poly.type
_entity_poly.pdbx_seq_one_letter_code
_entity_poly.pdbx_strand_id
1 'polypeptide(L)'
;MKRIYFTLAAAVLTATVSSAATRLIKVPVEVKGISTETTLNVTVKQSDAPAKVTVTGPDKAIVNEINATVTGANLRIHTTHKPVKGTNYGERYKNITIVYEGALPSDYQASSSGKIKVVNPLSKDGDVNISVSSSGDVEIPSVSCSTLRLAGSSSGDIDIVNVSTKAINIGASSSADVEISNVKCTELNMSVSSSADIDIKNLVADNTNASVSSSAKVEIDNVIGKSLNLNASSSSEVDIDKCSVTSVTAISSSNADINLHSLKTETLITNASSGSDITISGSASNATLSASSGGSVVRKKFSCSSPTISASSGGKVK
;
A
#
# COMPACT_ATOMS: atom_id res chain seq x y z
N MET A 1 -1.75 -79.09 29.30
CA MET A 1 -1.69 -78.10 28.21
C MET A 1 -2.76 -77.04 28.47
N LYS A 2 -2.38 -75.84 28.94
CA LYS A 2 -3.31 -74.76 29.32
C LYS A 2 -3.72 -73.97 28.07
N ARG A 3 -5.04 -73.83 27.83
CA ARG A 3 -5.60 -72.98 26.78
C ARG A 3 -5.76 -71.56 27.32
N ILE A 4 -5.07 -70.60 26.70
CA ILE A 4 -5.15 -69.17 27.03
C ILE A 4 -6.18 -68.54 26.08
N TYR A 5 -7.21 -67.92 26.65
CA TYR A 5 -8.19 -67.12 25.91
C TYR A 5 -7.65 -65.69 25.80
N PHE A 6 -7.41 -65.21 24.57
CA PHE A 6 -7.13 -63.81 24.29
C PHE A 6 -8.47 -63.09 24.07
N THR A 7 -8.85 -62.23 25.01
CA THR A 7 -9.94 -61.26 24.82
C THR A 7 -9.42 -60.10 23.97
N LEU A 8 -9.95 -59.98 22.76
CA LEU A 8 -9.67 -58.88 21.84
C LEU A 8 -10.51 -57.67 22.27
N ALA A 9 -9.90 -56.68 22.92
CA ALA A 9 -10.54 -55.41 23.22
C ALA A 9 -10.48 -54.52 21.97
N ALA A 10 -11.62 -54.32 21.30
CA ALA A 10 -11.75 -53.37 20.20
C ALA A 10 -11.73 -51.94 20.76
N ALA A 11 -10.61 -51.23 20.60
CA ALA A 11 -10.53 -49.82 20.85
C ALA A 11 -11.29 -49.06 19.74
N VAL A 12 -12.48 -48.57 20.06
CA VAL A 12 -13.21 -47.64 19.19
C VAL A 12 -12.49 -46.30 19.23
N LEU A 13 -11.67 -46.03 18.22
CA LEU A 13 -11.06 -44.73 17.99
C LEU A 13 -12.16 -43.79 17.47
N THR A 14 -12.87 -43.11 18.36
CA THR A 14 -13.79 -42.03 17.97
C THR A 14 -12.94 -40.86 17.47
N ALA A 15 -12.76 -40.75 16.16
CA ALA A 15 -12.26 -39.54 15.54
C ALA A 15 -13.27 -38.41 15.83
N THR A 16 -12.96 -37.57 16.80
CA THR A 16 -13.69 -36.32 17.02
C THR A 16 -13.37 -35.42 15.84
N VAL A 17 -14.28 -35.35 14.88
CA VAL A 17 -14.26 -34.28 13.88
C VAL A 17 -14.50 -33.00 14.69
N SER A 18 -13.43 -32.25 14.98
CA SER A 18 -13.55 -30.92 15.57
C SER A 18 -14.34 -30.07 14.58
N SER A 19 -15.64 -29.90 14.86
CA SER A 19 -16.47 -28.99 14.08
C SER A 19 -16.04 -27.57 14.43
N ALA A 20 -15.61 -26.79 13.45
CA ALA A 20 -15.33 -25.38 13.66
C ALA A 20 -16.55 -24.67 14.27
N ALA A 21 -16.33 -23.86 15.31
CA ALA A 21 -17.36 -23.05 15.90
C ALA A 21 -17.62 -21.82 15.02
N THR A 22 -18.89 -21.49 14.79
CA THR A 22 -19.29 -20.32 14.00
C THR A 22 -20.23 -19.42 14.80
N ARG A 23 -20.00 -18.11 14.72
CA ARG A 23 -20.86 -17.06 15.29
C ARG A 23 -21.22 -16.03 14.23
N LEU A 24 -22.51 -15.74 14.11
CA LEU A 24 -23.04 -14.71 13.24
C LEU A 24 -23.38 -13.47 14.07
N ILE A 25 -22.86 -12.32 13.64
CA ILE A 25 -23.12 -11.01 14.24
C ILE A 25 -23.84 -10.17 13.19
N LYS A 26 -25.10 -9.80 13.46
CA LYS A 26 -25.87 -8.93 12.56
C LYS A 26 -25.39 -7.49 12.70
N VAL A 27 -25.27 -6.80 11.57
CA VAL A 27 -24.87 -5.39 11.50
C VAL A 27 -26.10 -4.59 11.03
N PRO A 28 -26.85 -3.94 11.95
CA PRO A 28 -28.18 -3.40 11.65
C PRO A 28 -28.17 -2.08 10.88
N VAL A 29 -26.99 -1.51 10.62
CA VAL A 29 -26.82 -0.22 9.94
C VAL A 29 -25.89 -0.37 8.75
N GLU A 30 -26.00 0.55 7.79
CA GLU A 30 -25.04 0.66 6.71
C GLU A 30 -23.65 0.99 7.26
N VAL A 31 -22.64 0.26 6.78
CA VAL A 31 -21.25 0.43 7.20
C VAL A 31 -20.54 1.32 6.18
N LYS A 32 -20.02 2.46 6.64
CA LYS A 32 -19.22 3.38 5.82
C LYS A 32 -17.73 3.11 5.94
N GLY A 33 -17.30 2.52 7.06
CA GLY A 33 -15.92 2.11 7.27
C GLY A 33 -15.78 0.79 8.01
N ILE A 34 -14.73 0.03 7.71
CA ILE A 34 -14.32 -1.15 8.46
C ILE A 34 -12.94 -0.91 9.06
N SER A 35 -12.78 -1.26 10.33
CA SER A 35 -11.50 -1.27 11.01
C SER A 35 -11.21 -2.62 11.65
N THR A 36 -9.96 -3.05 11.62
CA THR A 36 -9.51 -4.24 12.32
C THR A 36 -8.15 -4.06 12.98
N GLU A 37 -7.93 -4.83 14.05
CA GLU A 37 -6.74 -4.77 14.87
C GLU A 37 -6.38 -6.15 15.42
N THR A 38 -5.16 -6.28 15.94
CA THR A 38 -4.72 -7.41 16.76
C THR A 38 -4.70 -8.74 16.01
N THR A 39 -3.94 -8.82 14.92
CA THR A 39 -3.72 -10.04 14.11
C THR A 39 -4.97 -10.61 13.41
N LEU A 40 -6.11 -9.92 13.49
CA LEU A 40 -7.37 -10.40 12.92
C LEU A 40 -7.38 -10.23 11.41
N ASN A 41 -7.70 -11.31 10.71
CA ASN A 41 -7.83 -11.33 9.25
C ASN A 41 -9.31 -11.24 8.88
N VAL A 42 -9.70 -10.11 8.27
CA VAL A 42 -11.07 -9.81 7.84
C VAL A 42 -11.17 -9.88 6.33
N THR A 43 -11.99 -10.79 5.84
CA THR A 43 -12.41 -10.83 4.43
C THR A 43 -13.66 -9.99 4.24
N VAL A 44 -13.63 -9.01 3.34
CA VAL A 44 -14.76 -8.15 3.00
C VAL A 44 -15.32 -8.57 1.66
N LYS A 45 -16.60 -8.96 1.65
CA LYS A 45 -17.31 -9.44 0.47
C LYS A 45 -18.59 -8.65 0.25
N GLN A 46 -18.81 -8.25 -1.00
CA GLN A 46 -20.03 -7.59 -1.41
C GLN A 46 -21.23 -8.54 -1.30
N SER A 47 -22.34 -8.03 -0.77
CA SER A 47 -23.62 -8.74 -0.69
C SER A 47 -24.77 -7.74 -0.67
N ASP A 48 -25.86 -8.08 -1.36
CA ASP A 48 -27.13 -7.33 -1.32
C ASP A 48 -27.97 -7.69 -0.08
N ALA A 49 -27.57 -8.75 0.65
CA ALA A 49 -28.21 -9.12 1.91
C ALA A 49 -27.85 -8.13 3.02
N PRO A 50 -28.66 -8.04 4.09
CA PRO A 50 -28.34 -7.23 5.26
C PRO A 50 -26.95 -7.54 5.81
N ALA A 51 -26.21 -6.49 6.17
CA ALA A 51 -24.82 -6.60 6.58
C ALA A 51 -24.65 -7.53 7.79
N LYS A 52 -23.62 -8.37 7.75
CA LYS A 52 -23.29 -9.31 8.82
C LYS A 52 -21.80 -9.58 8.88
N VAL A 53 -21.33 -9.99 10.06
CA VAL A 53 -20.00 -10.55 10.27
C VAL A 53 -20.14 -12.00 10.71
N THR A 54 -19.45 -12.89 10.02
CA THR A 54 -19.34 -14.31 10.38
C THR A 54 -17.94 -14.57 10.92
N VAL A 55 -17.86 -15.05 12.15
CA VAL A 55 -16.61 -15.47 12.78
C VAL A 55 -16.62 -16.98 12.86
N THR A 56 -15.59 -17.64 12.32
CA THR A 56 -15.40 -19.09 12.40
C THR A 56 -14.03 -19.38 12.99
N GLY A 57 -13.94 -20.35 13.89
CA GLY A 57 -12.69 -20.71 14.56
C GLY A 57 -12.74 -22.08 15.22
N PRO A 58 -11.63 -22.52 15.84
CA PRO A 58 -11.49 -23.89 16.36
C PRO A 58 -12.33 -24.17 17.61
N ASP A 59 -12.63 -23.13 18.41
CA ASP A 59 -13.36 -23.26 19.67
C ASP A 59 -14.33 -22.10 19.90
N LYS A 60 -15.47 -22.40 20.53
CA LYS A 60 -16.56 -21.44 20.77
C LYS A 60 -16.15 -20.30 21.71
N ALA A 61 -15.28 -20.54 22.70
CA ALA A 61 -14.79 -19.51 23.60
C ALA A 61 -13.95 -18.48 22.85
N ILE A 62 -13.03 -18.94 21.99
CA ILE A 62 -12.19 -18.06 21.16
C ILE A 62 -13.04 -17.26 20.18
N VAL A 63 -13.98 -17.91 19.48
CA VAL A 63 -14.92 -17.23 18.58
C VAL A 63 -15.72 -16.15 19.32
N ASN A 64 -16.05 -16.40 20.60
CA ASN A 64 -16.79 -15.45 21.40
C ASN A 64 -16.00 -14.21 21.84
N GLU A 65 -14.67 -14.26 21.75
CA GLU A 65 -13.78 -13.13 22.06
C GLU A 65 -13.67 -12.12 20.92
N ILE A 66 -14.08 -12.48 19.69
CA ILE A 66 -14.00 -11.60 18.52
C ILE A 66 -15.28 -10.78 18.37
N ASN A 67 -15.27 -9.52 18.74
CA ASN A 67 -16.41 -8.63 18.61
C ASN A 67 -16.38 -7.81 17.33
N ALA A 68 -17.57 -7.50 16.84
CA ALA A 68 -17.82 -6.58 15.75
C ALA A 68 -18.77 -5.50 16.26
N THR A 69 -18.22 -4.33 16.59
CA THR A 69 -18.97 -3.22 17.17
C THR A 69 -19.12 -2.10 16.15
N VAL A 70 -20.33 -1.55 16.01
CA VAL A 70 -20.54 -0.37 15.17
C VAL A 70 -20.59 0.86 16.05
N THR A 71 -19.68 1.82 15.81
CA THR A 71 -19.73 3.15 16.43
C THR A 71 -19.95 4.18 15.33
N GLY A 72 -21.10 4.86 15.36
CA GLY A 72 -21.54 5.70 14.24
C GLY A 72 -21.85 4.84 13.01
N ALA A 73 -20.97 4.87 12.01
CA ALA A 73 -21.03 4.05 10.79
C ALA A 73 -19.72 3.27 10.52
N ASN A 74 -18.81 3.20 11.51
CA ASN A 74 -17.58 2.42 11.42
C ASN A 74 -17.77 1.11 12.18
N LEU A 75 -17.59 -0.01 11.46
CA LEU A 75 -17.56 -1.35 12.00
C LEU A 75 -16.13 -1.68 12.46
N ARG A 76 -15.94 -1.76 13.78
CA ARG A 76 -14.68 -2.18 14.39
C ARG A 76 -14.73 -3.67 14.72
N ILE A 77 -13.81 -4.43 14.15
CA ILE A 77 -13.62 -5.85 14.43
C ILE A 77 -12.38 -5.99 15.32
N HIS A 78 -12.59 -6.41 16.56
CA HIS A 78 -11.57 -6.42 17.59
C HIS A 78 -11.74 -7.57 18.57
N THR A 79 -10.70 -7.86 19.35
CA THR A 79 -10.77 -8.83 20.44
C THR A 79 -11.29 -8.14 21.73
N THR A 80 -11.97 -8.90 22.59
CA THR A 80 -12.34 -8.44 23.95
C THR A 80 -11.24 -8.71 24.96
N HIS A 81 -10.38 -9.69 24.68
CA HIS A 81 -9.28 -10.08 25.55
C HIS A 81 -8.16 -9.03 25.45
N LYS A 82 -7.63 -8.54 26.57
CA LYS A 82 -6.49 -7.63 26.53
C LYS A 82 -5.19 -8.42 26.38
N PRO A 83 -4.19 -7.92 25.64
CA PRO A 83 -2.87 -8.54 25.59
C PRO A 83 -2.28 -8.69 26.99
N VAL A 84 -1.90 -9.91 27.37
CA VAL A 84 -1.21 -10.19 28.62
C VAL A 84 0.28 -10.35 28.33
N LYS A 85 1.13 -9.60 29.04
CA LYS A 85 2.58 -9.65 28.88
C LYS A 85 3.09 -11.08 29.09
N GLY A 86 3.93 -11.57 28.16
CA GLY A 86 4.49 -12.93 28.21
C GLY A 86 3.60 -14.02 27.60
N THR A 87 2.46 -13.67 27.01
CA THR A 87 1.61 -14.61 26.27
C THR A 87 1.78 -14.44 24.76
N ASN A 88 1.70 -15.53 24.00
CA ASN A 88 1.70 -15.47 22.54
C ASN A 88 0.30 -15.17 22.03
N TYR A 89 -0.05 -13.87 22.04
CA TYR A 89 -1.40 -13.40 21.74
C TYR A 89 -1.83 -13.75 20.30
N GLY A 90 -0.90 -13.69 19.34
CA GLY A 90 -1.19 -14.05 17.93
C GLY A 90 -1.57 -15.52 17.76
N GLU A 91 -0.87 -16.44 18.45
CA GLU A 91 -1.20 -17.88 18.37
C GLU A 91 -2.60 -18.21 18.90
N ARG A 92 -3.15 -17.41 19.82
CA ARG A 92 -4.52 -17.61 20.32
C ARG A 92 -5.58 -17.41 19.24
N TYR A 93 -5.37 -16.45 18.34
CA TYR A 93 -6.32 -16.10 17.27
C TYR A 93 -5.96 -16.71 15.92
N LYS A 94 -5.01 -17.66 15.93
CA LYS A 94 -4.66 -18.47 14.78
C LYS A 94 -5.85 -19.31 14.34
N ASN A 95 -5.99 -19.48 13.02
CA ASN A 95 -7.08 -20.23 12.39
C ASN A 95 -8.48 -19.65 12.63
N ILE A 96 -8.60 -18.36 12.94
CA ILE A 96 -9.87 -17.64 12.90
C ILE A 96 -10.08 -17.06 11.51
N THR A 97 -11.27 -17.27 10.97
CA THR A 97 -11.74 -16.64 9.75
C THR A 97 -12.85 -15.67 10.08
N ILE A 98 -12.69 -14.42 9.66
CA ILE A 98 -13.70 -13.37 9.82
C ILE A 98 -14.15 -12.91 8.44
N VAL A 99 -15.45 -12.95 8.19
CA VAL A 99 -16.03 -12.51 6.91
C VAL A 99 -17.10 -11.45 7.19
N TYR A 100 -16.88 -10.25 6.66
CA TYR A 100 -17.92 -9.26 6.50
C TYR A 100 -18.62 -9.49 5.15
N GLU A 101 -19.95 -9.60 5.18
CA GLU A 101 -20.79 -9.62 3.98
C GLU A 101 -21.79 -8.45 4.05
N GLY A 102 -21.80 -7.59 3.03
CA GLY A 102 -22.71 -6.43 2.94
C GLY A 102 -22.31 -5.49 1.80
N ALA A 103 -22.91 -4.30 1.75
CA ALA A 103 -22.44 -3.24 0.84
C ALA A 103 -20.98 -2.89 1.18
N LEU A 104 -20.14 -2.70 0.16
CA LEU A 104 -18.72 -2.39 0.38
C LEU A 104 -18.59 -1.00 1.06
N PRO A 105 -17.81 -0.86 2.14
CA PRO A 105 -17.51 0.44 2.74
C PRO A 105 -16.64 1.34 1.85
N SER A 106 -16.52 2.62 2.22
CA SER A 106 -15.58 3.58 1.62
C SER A 106 -14.28 3.72 2.41
N ASP A 107 -14.29 3.40 3.71
CA ASP A 107 -13.13 3.54 4.60
C ASP A 107 -12.61 2.18 5.08
N TYR A 108 -11.31 1.93 4.97
CA TYR A 108 -10.66 0.70 5.42
C TYR A 108 -9.48 1.05 6.31
N GLN A 109 -9.43 0.49 7.52
CA GLN A 109 -8.37 0.77 8.49
C GLN A 109 -7.83 -0.52 9.09
N ALA A 110 -6.58 -0.85 8.83
CA ALA A 110 -5.93 -2.02 9.42
C ALA A 110 -4.80 -1.58 10.36
N SER A 111 -4.73 -2.19 11.54
CA SER A 111 -3.61 -1.92 12.43
C SER A 111 -3.21 -3.09 13.30
N SER A 112 -2.06 -2.99 13.99
CA SER A 112 -1.61 -3.98 14.97
C SER A 112 -1.64 -5.41 14.40
N SER A 113 -1.03 -5.60 13.24
CA SER A 113 -1.01 -6.88 12.50
C SER A 113 -2.36 -7.37 11.96
N GLY A 114 -3.43 -6.58 12.04
CA GLY A 114 -4.70 -6.92 11.43
C GLY A 114 -4.64 -6.81 9.90
N LYS A 115 -5.34 -7.69 9.19
CA LYS A 115 -5.41 -7.70 7.72
C LYS A 115 -6.85 -7.53 7.25
N ILE A 116 -7.05 -6.68 6.25
CA ILE A 116 -8.30 -6.58 5.51
C ILE A 116 -8.07 -7.03 4.07
N LYS A 117 -8.83 -8.02 3.61
CA LYS A 117 -8.84 -8.46 2.21
C LYS A 117 -10.21 -8.21 1.60
N VAL A 118 -10.30 -7.29 0.66
CA VAL A 118 -11.52 -7.08 -0.12
C VAL A 118 -11.50 -8.04 -1.31
N VAL A 119 -12.53 -8.86 -1.49
CA VAL A 119 -12.53 -9.89 -2.56
C VAL A 119 -13.21 -9.44 -3.85
N ASN A 120 -14.04 -8.40 -3.78
CA ASN A 120 -14.76 -7.84 -4.93
C ASN A 120 -14.11 -6.53 -5.38
N PRO A 121 -14.23 -6.14 -6.67
CA PRO A 121 -13.87 -4.79 -7.11
C PRO A 121 -14.62 -3.72 -6.30
N LEU A 122 -13.89 -2.76 -5.75
CA LEU A 122 -14.44 -1.65 -4.97
C LEU A 122 -14.81 -0.50 -5.91
N SER A 123 -16.10 -0.33 -6.18
CA SER A 123 -16.62 0.79 -6.97
C SER A 123 -17.47 1.73 -6.11
N LYS A 124 -17.13 3.02 -6.10
CA LYS A 124 -17.81 4.06 -5.32
C LYS A 124 -17.94 5.34 -6.14
N ASP A 125 -19.09 6.01 -6.06
CA ASP A 125 -19.25 7.34 -6.69
C ASP A 125 -18.51 8.44 -5.91
N GLY A 126 -18.23 8.20 -4.62
CA GLY A 126 -17.53 9.12 -3.73
C GLY A 126 -16.05 8.81 -3.54
N ASP A 127 -15.50 9.30 -2.44
CA ASP A 127 -14.13 9.06 -2.04
C ASP A 127 -13.97 7.68 -1.37
N VAL A 128 -12.76 7.13 -1.45
CA VAL A 128 -12.32 5.92 -0.74
C VAL A 128 -11.06 6.26 0.04
N ASN A 129 -11.03 5.89 1.32
CA ASN A 129 -9.88 6.07 2.20
C ASN A 129 -9.39 4.72 2.70
N ILE A 130 -8.10 4.46 2.58
CA ILE A 130 -7.44 3.26 3.07
C ILE A 130 -6.28 3.70 3.94
N SER A 131 -6.27 3.26 5.20
CA SER A 131 -5.18 3.54 6.12
C SER A 131 -4.66 2.27 6.79
N VAL A 132 -3.34 2.19 6.91
CA VAL A 132 -2.65 1.11 7.61
C VAL A 132 -1.63 1.65 8.59
N SER A 133 -1.50 0.99 9.73
CA SER A 133 -0.49 1.35 10.73
C SER A 133 -0.07 0.17 11.58
N SER A 134 1.15 0.18 12.11
CA SER A 134 1.61 -0.84 13.08
C SER A 134 1.46 -2.27 12.52
N SER A 135 2.02 -2.50 11.34
CA SER A 135 1.96 -3.78 10.61
C SER A 135 0.57 -4.23 10.19
N GLY A 136 -0.38 -3.31 10.04
CA GLY A 136 -1.67 -3.64 9.44
C GLY A 136 -1.59 -3.73 7.92
N ASP A 137 -2.41 -4.59 7.32
CA ASP A 137 -2.37 -4.85 5.87
C ASP A 137 -3.74 -4.65 5.23
N VAL A 138 -3.77 -4.09 4.01
CA VAL A 138 -4.98 -4.02 3.19
C VAL A 138 -4.70 -4.49 1.77
N GLU A 139 -5.45 -5.49 1.31
CA GLU A 139 -5.40 -6.02 -0.06
C GLU A 139 -6.73 -5.76 -0.78
N ILE A 140 -6.69 -5.10 -1.94
CA ILE A 140 -7.88 -4.84 -2.78
C ILE A 140 -7.58 -5.11 -4.27
N PRO A 141 -8.39 -5.93 -4.97
CA PRO A 141 -8.12 -6.26 -6.37
C PRO A 141 -8.28 -5.06 -7.31
N SER A 142 -9.31 -4.24 -7.11
CA SER A 142 -9.54 -3.07 -7.94
C SER A 142 -10.27 -1.97 -7.17
N VAL A 143 -9.93 -0.71 -7.43
CA VAL A 143 -10.60 0.47 -6.89
C VAL A 143 -11.01 1.43 -8.01
N SER A 144 -12.28 1.80 -8.04
CA SER A 144 -12.83 2.86 -8.90
C SER A 144 -13.62 3.83 -8.05
N CYS A 145 -13.15 5.08 -7.97
CA CYS A 145 -13.76 6.11 -7.13
C CYS A 145 -13.45 7.52 -7.63
N SER A 146 -14.03 8.54 -6.99
CA SER A 146 -13.71 9.94 -7.30
C SER A 146 -12.29 10.29 -6.84
N THR A 147 -12.02 10.16 -5.55
CA THR A 147 -10.70 10.34 -4.94
C THR A 147 -10.31 9.11 -4.14
N LEU A 148 -9.10 8.59 -4.37
CA LEU A 148 -8.50 7.56 -3.53
C LEU A 148 -7.47 8.20 -2.60
N ARG A 149 -7.58 7.95 -1.30
CA ARG A 149 -6.57 8.34 -0.31
C ARG A 149 -5.96 7.08 0.32
N LEU A 150 -4.65 6.95 0.21
CA LEU A 150 -3.87 5.88 0.79
C LEU A 150 -2.96 6.47 1.86
N ALA A 151 -3.00 5.92 3.08
CA ALA A 151 -2.21 6.38 4.21
C ALA A 151 -1.50 5.19 4.88
N GLY A 152 -0.22 5.00 4.60
CA GLY A 152 0.62 3.96 5.21
C GLY A 152 1.51 4.52 6.32
N SER A 153 1.55 3.85 7.47
CA SER A 153 2.51 4.19 8.52
C SER A 153 3.02 2.97 9.29
N SER A 154 4.17 3.09 9.94
CA SER A 154 4.64 2.13 10.95
C SER A 154 4.59 0.67 10.46
N SER A 155 5.24 0.40 9.33
CA SER A 155 5.33 -0.95 8.72
C SER A 155 4.03 -1.57 8.27
N GLY A 156 3.00 -0.78 7.96
CA GLY A 156 1.76 -1.28 7.38
C GLY A 156 1.79 -1.29 5.84
N ASP A 157 1.08 -2.26 5.26
CA ASP A 157 1.16 -2.58 3.83
C ASP A 157 -0.19 -2.33 3.12
N ILE A 158 -0.14 -1.71 1.94
CA ILE A 158 -1.30 -1.55 1.05
C ILE A 158 -0.96 -2.15 -0.32
N ASP A 159 -1.73 -3.16 -0.73
CA ASP A 159 -1.64 -3.78 -2.06
C ASP A 159 -2.94 -3.56 -2.84
N ILE A 160 -2.82 -2.91 -4.01
CA ILE A 160 -3.94 -2.73 -4.93
C ILE A 160 -3.53 -3.10 -6.37
N VAL A 161 -4.23 -4.04 -7.00
CA VAL A 161 -3.85 -4.43 -8.37
C VAL A 161 -4.24 -3.36 -9.40
N ASN A 162 -5.46 -2.82 -9.35
CA ASN A 162 -5.94 -1.84 -10.33
C ASN A 162 -6.61 -0.63 -9.70
N VAL A 163 -6.21 0.58 -10.11
CA VAL A 163 -6.82 1.84 -9.67
C VAL A 163 -7.25 2.65 -10.88
N SER A 164 -8.51 3.09 -10.90
CA SER A 164 -9.05 4.01 -11.92
C SER A 164 -9.86 5.11 -11.25
N THR A 165 -9.29 6.30 -11.09
CA THR A 165 -9.91 7.41 -10.34
C THR A 165 -9.66 8.75 -11.02
N LYS A 166 -10.22 9.85 -10.49
CA LYS A 166 -9.81 11.20 -10.93
C LYS A 166 -8.52 11.61 -10.23
N ALA A 167 -8.49 11.47 -8.90
CA ALA A 167 -7.36 11.87 -8.08
C ALA A 167 -6.93 10.74 -7.13
N ILE A 168 -5.63 10.65 -6.89
CA ILE A 168 -5.02 9.74 -5.92
C ILE A 168 -4.07 10.55 -5.04
N ASN A 169 -4.18 10.37 -3.72
CA ASN A 169 -3.26 10.93 -2.75
C ASN A 169 -2.67 9.80 -1.91
N ILE A 170 -1.35 9.63 -1.97
CA ILE A 170 -0.62 8.61 -1.21
C ILE A 170 0.27 9.31 -0.19
N GLY A 171 0.05 9.03 1.08
CA GLY A 171 0.94 9.39 2.18
C GLY A 171 1.54 8.12 2.77
N ALA A 172 2.86 7.98 2.73
CA ALA A 172 3.54 6.83 3.33
C ALA A 172 4.70 7.31 4.22
N SER A 173 4.78 6.77 5.43
CA SER A 173 5.83 7.12 6.39
C SER A 173 6.22 5.97 7.30
N SER A 174 7.38 6.03 7.94
CA SER A 174 7.79 5.10 9.00
C SER A 174 7.74 3.64 8.52
N SER A 175 8.46 3.37 7.43
CA SER A 175 8.60 2.03 6.84
C SER A 175 7.32 1.36 6.34
N ALA A 176 6.31 2.14 5.94
CA ALA A 176 5.12 1.59 5.29
C ALA A 176 5.37 1.32 3.81
N ASP A 177 4.72 0.27 3.29
CA ASP A 177 4.87 -0.16 1.90
C ASP A 177 3.53 -0.02 1.15
N VAL A 178 3.56 0.61 -0.02
CA VAL A 178 2.39 0.75 -0.89
C VAL A 178 2.71 0.22 -2.28
N GLU A 179 2.07 -0.88 -2.67
CA GLU A 179 2.22 -1.50 -3.99
C GLU A 179 0.94 -1.30 -4.81
N ILE A 180 1.09 -0.79 -6.04
CA ILE A 180 -0.02 -0.69 -7.00
C ILE A 180 0.40 -1.15 -8.39
N SER A 181 -0.21 -2.21 -8.91
CA SER A 181 0.21 -2.73 -10.23
C SER A 181 -0.19 -1.78 -11.38
N ASN A 182 -1.43 -1.29 -11.42
CA ASN A 182 -1.92 -0.45 -12.52
C ASN A 182 -2.69 0.77 -12.00
N VAL A 183 -2.27 1.95 -12.40
CA VAL A 183 -2.88 3.23 -12.06
C VAL A 183 -3.32 3.96 -13.33
N LYS A 184 -4.59 4.38 -13.35
CA LYS A 184 -5.12 5.36 -14.30
C LYS A 184 -5.81 6.49 -13.54
N CYS A 185 -5.27 7.70 -13.62
CA CYS A 185 -5.89 8.86 -12.99
C CYS A 185 -5.66 10.16 -13.76
N THR A 186 -6.26 11.26 -13.33
CA THR A 186 -5.89 12.60 -13.79
C THR A 186 -4.73 13.13 -12.96
N GLU A 187 -4.80 12.97 -11.64
CA GLU A 187 -3.79 13.51 -10.71
C GLU A 187 -3.34 12.44 -9.72
N LEU A 188 -2.02 12.27 -9.60
CA LEU A 188 -1.37 11.45 -8.57
C LEU A 188 -0.46 12.35 -7.72
N ASN A 189 -0.72 12.41 -6.41
CA ASN A 189 0.13 13.11 -5.45
C ASN A 189 0.69 12.10 -4.44
N MET A 190 2.01 12.10 -4.26
CA MET A 190 2.72 11.21 -3.34
C MET A 190 3.56 12.04 -2.37
N SER A 191 3.41 11.74 -1.08
CA SER A 191 4.22 12.29 0.01
C SER A 191 4.81 11.13 0.80
N VAL A 192 6.10 10.88 0.61
CA VAL A 192 6.79 9.68 1.09
C VAL A 192 7.96 10.09 1.98
N SER A 193 8.05 9.52 3.18
CA SER A 193 9.11 9.89 4.12
C SER A 193 9.50 8.75 5.05
N SER A 194 10.58 8.92 5.80
CA SER A 194 10.94 8.07 6.94
C SER A 194 10.98 6.58 6.57
N SER A 195 11.77 6.27 5.54
CA SER A 195 12.02 4.89 5.06
C SER A 195 10.80 4.12 4.55
N ALA A 196 9.72 4.82 4.17
CA ALA A 196 8.59 4.21 3.49
C ALA A 196 8.83 4.05 1.98
N ASP A 197 8.20 3.03 1.39
CA ASP A 197 8.39 2.66 0.00
C ASP A 197 7.05 2.67 -0.77
N ILE A 198 7.10 3.14 -2.02
CA ILE A 198 5.99 3.04 -2.97
C ILE A 198 6.50 2.37 -4.25
N ASP A 199 5.79 1.33 -4.71
CA ASP A 199 6.03 0.65 -5.98
C ASP A 199 4.78 0.75 -6.88
N ILE A 200 4.95 1.30 -8.09
CA ILE A 200 3.89 1.34 -9.11
C ILE A 200 4.39 0.72 -10.41
N LYS A 201 3.77 -0.38 -10.88
CA LYS A 201 4.21 -1.01 -12.14
C LYS A 201 3.82 -0.21 -13.38
N ASN A 202 2.57 0.22 -13.49
CA ASN A 202 2.09 1.00 -14.65
C ASN A 202 1.29 2.22 -14.22
N LEU A 203 1.79 3.41 -14.54
CA LEU A 203 1.16 4.69 -14.25
C LEU A 203 0.75 5.41 -15.54
N VAL A 204 -0.55 5.67 -15.68
CA VAL A 204 -1.12 6.58 -16.68
C VAL A 204 -1.81 7.72 -15.95
N ALA A 205 -1.17 8.90 -15.92
CA ALA A 205 -1.70 10.07 -15.24
C ALA A 205 -1.40 11.35 -16.02
N ASP A 206 -2.35 12.30 -16.05
CA ASP A 206 -2.06 13.61 -16.64
C ASP A 206 -0.95 14.32 -15.85
N ASN A 207 -1.09 14.38 -14.52
CA ASN A 207 -0.12 15.02 -13.63
C ASN A 207 0.29 14.08 -12.50
N THR A 208 1.60 13.95 -12.29
CA THR A 208 2.19 13.18 -11.18
C THR A 208 3.12 14.08 -10.38
N ASN A 209 2.90 14.17 -9.07
CA ASN A 209 3.74 14.91 -8.14
C ASN A 209 4.25 13.96 -7.05
N ALA A 210 5.56 13.89 -6.85
CA ALA A 210 6.18 13.08 -5.81
C ALA A 210 7.11 13.94 -4.95
N SER A 211 6.84 13.98 -3.65
CA SER A 211 7.73 14.54 -2.64
C SER A 211 8.26 13.39 -1.79
N VAL A 212 9.55 13.10 -1.90
CA VAL A 212 10.21 11.94 -1.30
C VAL A 212 11.34 12.43 -0.40
N SER A 213 11.40 11.92 0.83
CA SER A 213 12.38 12.40 1.81
C SER A 213 12.78 11.35 2.84
N SER A 214 13.83 11.64 3.62
CA SER A 214 14.19 10.90 4.83
C SER A 214 14.32 9.39 4.58
N SER A 215 15.18 9.01 3.63
CA SER A 215 15.47 7.61 3.24
C SER A 215 14.29 6.82 2.67
N ALA A 216 13.21 7.48 2.25
CA ALA A 216 12.11 6.84 1.53
C ALA A 216 12.45 6.53 0.08
N LYS A 217 11.74 5.55 -0.51
CA LYS A 217 11.89 5.16 -1.92
C LYS A 217 10.58 5.27 -2.69
N VAL A 218 10.66 5.68 -3.95
CA VAL A 218 9.57 5.55 -4.93
C VAL A 218 10.11 4.88 -6.19
N GLU A 219 9.50 3.78 -6.60
CA GLU A 219 9.82 3.05 -7.82
C GLU A 219 8.62 3.00 -8.76
N ILE A 220 8.81 3.35 -10.03
CA ILE A 220 7.76 3.27 -11.05
C ILE A 220 8.29 2.68 -12.37
N ASP A 221 7.85 1.49 -12.75
CA ASP A 221 8.40 0.83 -13.95
C ASP A 221 8.03 1.59 -15.24
N ASN A 222 6.80 2.10 -15.34
CA ASN A 222 6.31 2.78 -16.54
C ASN A 222 5.38 3.95 -16.23
N VAL A 223 5.71 5.13 -16.76
CA VAL A 223 4.95 6.37 -16.63
C VAL A 223 4.57 6.91 -18.01
N ILE A 224 3.28 7.16 -18.22
CA ILE A 224 2.73 7.87 -19.38
C ILE A 224 1.85 9.01 -18.90
N GLY A 225 2.05 10.22 -19.43
CA GLY A 225 1.36 11.39 -18.91
C GLY A 225 1.68 12.72 -19.58
N LYS A 226 1.29 13.82 -18.94
CA LYS A 226 1.65 15.17 -19.38
C LYS A 226 2.78 15.74 -18.53
N SER A 227 2.65 15.71 -17.20
CA SER A 227 3.60 16.31 -16.28
C SER A 227 4.05 15.35 -15.18
N LEU A 228 5.35 15.33 -14.94
CA LEU A 228 6.00 14.58 -13.87
C LEU A 228 6.89 15.52 -13.05
N ASN A 229 6.51 15.78 -11.80
CA ASN A 229 7.25 16.61 -10.86
C ASN A 229 7.78 15.76 -9.71
N LEU A 230 9.10 15.70 -9.57
CA LEU A 230 9.80 14.92 -8.57
C LEU A 230 10.63 15.85 -7.68
N ASN A 231 10.45 15.74 -6.38
CA ASN A 231 11.24 16.42 -5.36
C ASN A 231 11.77 15.39 -4.37
N ALA A 232 13.07 15.09 -4.45
CA ALA A 232 13.75 14.16 -3.58
C ALA A 232 14.72 14.90 -2.65
N SER A 233 14.72 14.54 -1.37
CA SER A 233 15.66 15.11 -0.39
C SER A 233 16.06 14.13 0.71
N SER A 234 17.10 14.45 1.47
CA SER A 234 17.44 13.75 2.72
C SER A 234 17.61 12.23 2.53
N SER A 235 18.51 11.85 1.61
CA SER A 235 18.86 10.45 1.30
C SER A 235 17.72 9.59 0.75
N SER A 236 16.68 10.19 0.18
CA SER A 236 15.62 9.45 -0.54
C SER A 236 16.06 9.02 -1.94
N GLU A 237 15.34 8.06 -2.49
CA GLU A 237 15.56 7.56 -3.85
C GLU A 237 14.25 7.58 -4.65
N VAL A 238 14.34 8.02 -5.90
CA VAL A 238 13.25 7.89 -6.89
C VAL A 238 13.80 7.21 -8.14
N ASP A 239 13.22 6.08 -8.52
CA ASP A 239 13.59 5.35 -9.74
C ASP A 239 12.39 5.20 -10.68
N ILE A 240 12.59 5.53 -11.95
CA ILE A 240 11.57 5.39 -13.01
C ILE A 240 12.21 4.74 -14.23
N ASP A 241 11.79 3.51 -14.58
CA ASP A 241 12.42 2.73 -15.67
C ASP A 241 12.05 3.25 -17.08
N LYS A 242 10.75 3.53 -17.31
CA LYS A 242 10.25 4.06 -18.59
C LYS A 242 9.37 5.28 -18.36
N CYS A 243 9.77 6.40 -18.94
CA CYS A 243 9.05 7.65 -18.78
C CYS A 243 8.72 8.30 -20.12
N SER A 244 7.43 8.42 -20.45
CA SER A 244 6.92 9.09 -21.65
C SER A 244 5.91 10.16 -21.26
N VAL A 245 6.39 11.37 -20.98
CA VAL A 245 5.56 12.53 -20.58
C VAL A 245 5.92 13.77 -21.39
N THR A 246 5.07 14.79 -21.39
CA THR A 246 5.38 16.07 -22.08
C THR A 246 6.45 16.89 -21.36
N SER A 247 6.38 16.95 -20.03
CA SER A 247 7.30 17.74 -19.20
C SER A 247 7.73 16.99 -17.94
N VAL A 248 9.03 17.07 -17.62
CA VAL A 248 9.61 16.55 -16.38
C VAL A 248 10.30 17.67 -15.62
N THR A 249 10.02 17.79 -14.33
CA THR A 249 10.82 18.56 -13.37
C THR A 249 11.35 17.60 -12.30
N ALA A 250 12.67 17.47 -12.19
CA ALA A 250 13.32 16.63 -11.19
C ALA A 250 14.26 17.48 -10.33
N ILE A 251 13.95 17.60 -9.04
CA ILE A 251 14.74 18.36 -8.07
C ILE A 251 15.24 17.38 -7.02
N SER A 252 16.56 17.28 -6.86
CA SER A 252 17.17 16.42 -5.86
C SER A 252 18.09 17.23 -4.95
N SER A 253 18.05 16.99 -3.64
CA SER A 253 18.90 17.69 -2.66
C SER A 253 19.31 16.80 -1.49
N SER A 254 20.29 17.23 -0.70
CA SER A 254 20.65 16.59 0.57
C SER A 254 20.87 15.08 0.44
N ASN A 255 21.77 14.70 -0.46
CA ASN A 255 22.17 13.31 -0.73
C ASN A 255 21.05 12.38 -1.24
N ALA A 256 19.96 12.91 -1.78
CA ALA A 256 18.95 12.11 -2.46
C ALA A 256 19.34 11.77 -3.91
N ASP A 257 18.76 10.71 -4.45
CA ASP A 257 19.01 10.25 -5.81
C ASP A 257 17.71 10.20 -6.62
N ILE A 258 17.77 10.70 -7.86
CA ILE A 258 16.68 10.53 -8.84
C ILE A 258 17.24 9.88 -10.10
N ASN A 259 16.70 8.71 -10.46
CA ASN A 259 17.04 7.95 -11.64
C ASN A 259 15.87 7.96 -12.62
N LEU A 260 16.11 8.49 -13.83
CA LEU A 260 15.14 8.54 -14.92
C LEU A 260 15.69 7.76 -16.11
N HIS A 261 15.11 6.59 -16.35
CA HIS A 261 15.48 5.72 -17.44
C HIS A 261 14.52 5.83 -18.62
N SER A 262 15.05 5.49 -19.80
CA SER A 262 14.30 5.44 -21.07
C SER A 262 13.38 6.65 -21.31
N LEU A 263 13.83 7.85 -20.93
CA LEU A 263 13.03 9.06 -20.94
C LEU A 263 12.68 9.49 -22.37
N LYS A 264 11.43 9.89 -22.58
CA LYS A 264 10.96 10.56 -23.78
C LYS A 264 10.10 11.75 -23.35
N THR A 265 10.65 12.95 -23.47
CA THR A 265 9.95 14.18 -23.07
C THR A 265 10.15 15.34 -24.05
N GLU A 266 9.26 16.33 -24.03
CA GLU A 266 9.50 17.58 -24.74
C GLU A 266 10.39 18.50 -23.89
N THR A 267 10.06 18.65 -22.61
CA THR A 267 10.79 19.53 -21.67
C THR A 267 11.32 18.73 -20.49
N LEU A 268 12.60 18.93 -20.18
CA LEU A 268 13.27 18.38 -19.00
C LEU A 268 13.93 19.51 -18.20
N ILE A 269 13.60 19.62 -16.92
CA ILE A 269 14.28 20.50 -15.96
C ILE A 269 14.84 19.63 -14.84
N THR A 270 16.15 19.73 -14.59
CA THR A 270 16.79 19.05 -13.47
C THR A 270 17.56 20.03 -12.59
N ASN A 271 17.47 19.86 -11.27
CA ASN A 271 18.28 20.60 -10.30
C ASN A 271 18.82 19.66 -9.21
N ALA A 272 20.12 19.38 -9.27
CA ALA A 272 20.84 18.62 -8.24
C ALA A 272 21.61 19.58 -7.31
N SER A 273 21.51 19.40 -6.00
CA SER A 273 22.18 20.24 -5.01
C SER A 273 22.55 19.50 -3.73
N SER A 274 23.48 20.05 -2.95
CA SER A 274 23.82 19.52 -1.62
C SER A 274 24.19 18.03 -1.64
N GLY A 275 25.06 17.65 -2.58
CA GLY A 275 25.58 16.29 -2.73
C GLY A 275 24.57 15.25 -3.23
N SER A 276 23.47 15.65 -3.85
CA SER A 276 22.52 14.75 -4.53
C SER A 276 22.92 14.41 -5.96
N ASP A 277 22.46 13.28 -6.47
CA ASP A 277 22.65 12.89 -7.86
C ASP A 277 21.30 12.77 -8.61
N ILE A 278 21.30 13.19 -9.87
CA ILE A 278 20.21 12.95 -10.82
C ILE A 278 20.80 12.24 -12.04
N THR A 279 20.40 10.99 -12.29
CA THR A 279 20.81 10.24 -13.49
C THR A 279 19.70 10.24 -14.53
N ILE A 280 20.02 10.61 -15.76
CA ILE A 280 19.07 10.63 -16.88
C ILE A 280 19.56 9.83 -18.09
N SER A 281 18.66 9.11 -18.75
CA SER A 281 18.89 8.44 -20.04
C SER A 281 17.67 8.56 -20.96
N GLY A 282 17.86 8.53 -22.28
CA GLY A 282 16.77 8.72 -23.25
C GLY A 282 16.89 10.02 -24.05
N SER A 283 15.81 10.77 -24.20
CA SER A 283 15.77 11.98 -25.03
C SER A 283 14.83 13.06 -24.51
N ALA A 284 15.21 14.32 -24.74
CA ALA A 284 14.34 15.48 -24.56
C ALA A 284 14.49 16.45 -25.74
N SER A 285 13.42 17.18 -26.07
CA SER A 285 13.51 18.26 -27.07
C SER A 285 14.25 19.47 -26.51
N ASN A 286 13.91 19.87 -25.28
CA ASN A 286 14.55 20.95 -24.54
C ASN A 286 14.94 20.45 -23.15
N ALA A 287 16.16 20.76 -22.71
CA ALA A 287 16.64 20.38 -21.39
C ALA A 287 17.37 21.53 -20.69
N THR A 288 17.03 21.78 -19.44
CA THR A 288 17.74 22.68 -18.52
C THR A 288 18.29 21.85 -17.38
N LEU A 289 19.61 21.72 -17.32
CA LEU A 289 20.31 20.86 -16.38
C LEU A 289 21.16 21.71 -15.45
N SER A 290 20.80 21.74 -14.17
CA SER A 290 21.52 22.52 -13.15
C SER A 290 22.08 21.63 -12.05
N ALA A 291 23.31 21.92 -11.62
CA ALA A 291 23.95 21.27 -10.50
C ALA A 291 24.68 22.29 -9.62
N SER A 292 24.51 22.23 -8.30
CA SER A 292 25.19 23.13 -7.36
C SER A 292 25.59 22.44 -6.06
N SER A 293 26.39 23.08 -5.21
CA SER A 293 26.70 22.62 -3.84
C SER A 293 27.10 21.14 -3.76
N GLY A 294 27.96 20.71 -4.68
CA GLY A 294 28.44 19.31 -4.76
C GLY A 294 27.48 18.29 -5.40
N GLY A 295 26.28 18.68 -5.84
CA GLY A 295 25.36 17.76 -6.55
C GLY A 295 25.80 17.44 -7.98
N SER A 296 25.27 16.37 -8.55
CA SER A 296 25.61 15.93 -9.91
C SER A 296 24.36 15.64 -10.76
N VAL A 297 24.39 16.06 -12.02
CA VAL A 297 23.47 15.56 -13.06
C VAL A 297 24.28 14.70 -14.03
N VAL A 298 23.94 13.43 -14.16
CA VAL A 298 24.65 12.43 -14.96
C VAL A 298 23.81 12.02 -16.16
N ARG A 299 24.33 12.23 -17.36
CA ARG A 299 23.69 11.89 -18.63
C ARG A 299 24.23 10.57 -19.16
N LYS A 300 23.45 9.49 -19.06
CA LYS A 300 23.78 8.17 -19.63
C LYS A 300 23.02 7.96 -20.93
N LYS A 301 23.69 8.05 -22.09
CA LYS A 301 23.03 7.90 -23.40
C LYS A 301 21.82 8.83 -23.56
N PHE A 302 21.94 10.07 -23.09
CA PHE A 302 20.88 11.07 -23.17
C PHE A 302 21.09 11.96 -24.40
N SER A 303 20.03 12.16 -25.19
CA SER A 303 20.04 12.96 -26.42
C SER A 303 19.19 14.22 -26.27
N CYS A 304 19.82 15.38 -26.47
CA CYS A 304 19.17 16.69 -26.59
C CYS A 304 20.08 17.57 -27.46
N SER A 305 19.53 18.28 -28.45
CA SER A 305 20.32 19.00 -29.44
C SER A 305 21.11 20.19 -28.85
N SER A 306 20.53 20.89 -27.88
CA SER A 306 21.14 22.08 -27.26
C SER A 306 20.62 22.27 -25.83
N PRO A 307 21.10 21.47 -24.86
CA PRO A 307 20.72 21.63 -23.46
C PRO A 307 21.30 22.92 -22.86
N THR A 308 20.52 23.61 -22.03
CA THR A 308 21.03 24.66 -21.15
C THR A 308 21.66 24.01 -19.93
N ILE A 309 22.95 24.27 -19.67
CA ILE A 309 23.68 23.65 -18.58
C ILE A 309 24.22 24.72 -17.64
N SER A 310 23.98 24.55 -16.34
CA SER A 310 24.52 25.41 -15.28
C SER A 310 25.16 24.56 -14.18
N ALA A 311 26.39 24.89 -13.80
CA ALA A 311 27.10 24.23 -12.72
C ALA A 311 27.84 25.26 -11.86
N SER A 312 27.68 25.18 -10.53
CA SER A 312 28.34 26.11 -9.59
C SER A 312 28.66 25.42 -8.26
N SER A 313 29.51 26.03 -7.42
CA SER A 313 29.78 25.58 -6.05
C SER A 313 30.11 24.07 -5.93
N GLY A 314 30.94 23.56 -6.84
CA GLY A 314 31.35 22.15 -6.87
C GLY A 314 30.35 21.18 -7.53
N GLY A 315 29.21 21.67 -8.01
CA GLY A 315 28.24 20.90 -8.78
C GLY A 315 28.78 20.48 -10.15
N LYS A 316 28.24 19.38 -10.70
CA LYS A 316 28.70 18.77 -11.95
C LYS A 316 27.54 18.40 -12.84
N VAL A 317 27.64 18.72 -14.14
CA VAL A 317 26.77 18.16 -15.17
C VAL A 317 27.66 17.41 -16.14
N LYS A 318 27.50 16.09 -16.21
CA LYS A 318 28.39 15.19 -16.95
C LYS A 318 27.62 14.40 -17.98
#